data_AF-T0M3W9-F1
#
_entry.id   AF-T0M3W9-F1
#
_cell.length_a   1.000
_cell.length_b   1.000
_cell.length_c   1.000
_cell.angle_alpha   90.00
_cell.angle_beta   90.00
_cell.angle_gamma   90.00
#
_symmetry.space_group_name_H-M   'P 1'
#
loop_
_entity.id
_entity.type
_entity.pdbx_description
1 polymer ?
#
loop_
_entity_poly.entity_id
_entity_poly.type
_entity_poly.pdbx_seq_one_letter_code
_entity_poly.pdbx_strand_id
1 'polypeptide(L)'
;MSRLPTSFLNWFRRMIIVRKQNSQVLGRGSIRFLKSEDKQILAFIREYQGQRMLCVYNLGRKPGFTRLDLSEFNGWHLRETISSVRFPDIGELPYFFTMPRHSYFWLIMEAPNVTA
;
A
#
# COMPACT_ATOMS: atom_id res chain seq x y z
N MET A 1 -35.60 3.34 4.92
CA MET A 1 -34.45 2.41 4.91
C MET A 1 -33.16 3.21 5.08
N SER A 2 -32.59 3.22 6.27
CA SER A 2 -31.33 3.92 6.58
C SER A 2 -30.16 3.28 5.80
N ARG A 3 -29.66 3.98 4.78
CA ARG A 3 -28.40 3.58 4.10
C ARG A 3 -27.25 3.90 5.04
N LEU A 4 -26.80 2.93 5.83
CA LEU A 4 -25.59 3.08 6.64
C LEU A 4 -24.38 3.26 5.70
N PRO A 5 -23.71 4.42 5.71
CA PRO A 5 -22.61 4.71 4.78
C PRO A 5 -21.38 3.82 5.02
N THR A 6 -21.30 3.18 6.19
CA THR A 6 -20.24 2.26 6.63
C THR A 6 -20.59 0.78 6.48
N SER A 7 -21.71 0.44 5.84
CA SER A 7 -22.07 -0.96 5.59
C SER A 7 -21.02 -1.69 4.75
N PHE A 8 -20.89 -3.01 4.94
CA PHE A 8 -19.95 -3.83 4.17
C PHE A 8 -20.13 -3.70 2.66
N LEU A 9 -21.38 -3.63 2.17
CA LEU A 9 -21.68 -3.42 0.75
C LEU A 9 -21.13 -2.09 0.24
N ASN A 10 -21.31 -1.00 1.00
CA ASN A 10 -20.80 0.31 0.62
C ASN A 10 -19.27 0.34 0.66
N TRP A 11 -18.65 -0.31 1.65
CA TRP A 11 -17.20 -0.50 1.70
C TRP A 11 -16.69 -1.30 0.50
N PHE A 12 -17.34 -2.42 0.16
CA PHE A 12 -16.95 -3.27 -0.96
C PHE A 12 -17.08 -2.54 -2.31
N ARG A 13 -18.17 -1.77 -2.51
CA ARG A 13 -18.33 -0.90 -3.69
C ARG A 13 -17.19 0.12 -3.80
N ARG A 14 -16.79 0.76 -2.70
CA ARG A 14 -15.64 1.68 -2.68
C ARG A 14 -14.35 0.96 -3.06
N MET A 15 -14.11 -0.26 -2.56
CA MET A 15 -12.92 -1.04 -2.90
C MET A 15 -12.86 -1.42 -4.39
N ILE A 16 -14.00 -1.74 -5.01
CA ILE A 16 -14.06 -1.98 -6.46
C ILE A 16 -13.65 -0.73 -7.23
N ILE A 17 -14.15 0.45 -6.84
CA ILE A 17 -13.82 1.73 -7.50
C ILE A 17 -12.32 2.00 -7.38
N VAL A 18 -11.75 1.88 -6.19
CA VAL A 18 -10.29 2.07 -5.95
C VAL A 18 -9.48 1.09 -6.78
N ARG A 19 -9.89 -0.19 -6.85
CA ARG A 19 -9.22 -1.19 -7.71
C ARG A 19 -9.31 -0.84 -9.19
N LYS A 20 -10.46 -0.32 -9.67
CA LYS A 20 -10.62 0.10 -11.07
C LYS A 20 -9.73 1.30 -11.41
N GLN A 21 -9.64 2.28 -10.53
CA GLN A 21 -8.76 3.44 -10.68
C GLN A 21 -7.28 3.03 -10.77
N ASN A 22 -6.89 2.00 -10.01
CA ASN A 22 -5.53 1.45 -9.99
C ASN A 22 -5.40 0.15 -10.81
N SER A 23 -6.27 -0.05 -11.81
CA SER A 23 -6.40 -1.33 -12.51
C SER A 23 -5.18 -1.72 -13.34
N GLN A 24 -4.41 -0.76 -13.83
CA GLN A 24 -3.19 -1.03 -14.60
C GLN A 24 -2.14 -1.70 -13.69
N VAL A 25 -1.75 -1.05 -12.59
CA VAL A 25 -0.76 -1.59 -11.66
C VAL A 25 -1.25 -2.84 -10.91
N LEU A 26 -2.50 -2.87 -10.46
CA LEU A 26 -3.06 -4.02 -9.72
C LEU A 26 -3.44 -5.21 -10.60
N GLY A 27 -3.81 -4.97 -11.86
CA GLY A 27 -4.29 -6.00 -12.78
C GLY A 27 -3.21 -6.58 -13.67
N ARG A 28 -2.29 -5.73 -14.16
CA ARG A 28 -1.28 -6.09 -15.16
C ARG A 28 0.16 -5.95 -14.67
N GLY A 29 0.36 -5.29 -13.53
CA GLY A 29 1.71 -5.07 -13.02
C GLY A 29 2.40 -6.36 -12.59
N SER A 30 3.71 -6.40 -12.82
CA SER A 30 4.60 -7.41 -12.25
C SER A 30 4.53 -7.41 -10.73
N ILE A 31 5.02 -8.46 -10.09
CA ILE A 31 5.04 -8.58 -8.63
C ILE A 31 6.45 -8.86 -8.14
N ARG A 32 6.92 -8.08 -7.16
CA ARG A 32 8.18 -8.29 -6.46
C ARG A 32 7.93 -8.38 -4.96
N PHE A 33 8.16 -9.55 -4.38
CA PHE A 33 8.00 -9.73 -2.93
C PHE A 33 9.13 -9.06 -2.17
N LEU A 34 8.75 -8.40 -1.07
CA LEU A 34 9.69 -7.82 -0.12
C LEU A 34 9.80 -8.75 1.08
N LYS A 35 11.00 -8.84 1.65
CA LYS A 35 11.23 -9.60 2.87
C LYS A 35 10.67 -8.82 4.06
N SER A 36 9.75 -9.43 4.79
CA SER A 36 9.23 -8.94 6.06
C SER A 36 9.86 -9.70 7.22
N GLU A 37 10.10 -9.03 8.33
CA GLU A 37 10.57 -9.65 9.59
C GLU A 37 9.47 -10.52 10.21
N ASP A 38 8.24 -10.02 10.23
CA ASP A 38 7.07 -10.78 10.67
C ASP A 38 6.51 -11.59 9.50
N LYS A 39 6.48 -12.92 9.66
CA LYS A 39 5.95 -13.88 8.69
C LYS A 39 4.44 -13.75 8.46
N GLN A 40 3.71 -13.13 9.39
CA GLN A 40 2.29 -12.82 9.22
C GLN A 40 2.07 -11.59 8.34
N ILE A 41 3.10 -10.78 8.10
CA ILE A 41 3.02 -9.61 7.24
C ILE A 41 3.56 -9.94 5.86
N LEU A 42 2.70 -9.80 4.86
CA LEU A 42 3.02 -9.97 3.45
C LEU A 42 3.21 -8.60 2.82
N ALA A 43 4.39 -8.35 2.26
CA ALA A 43 4.70 -7.11 1.55
C ALA A 43 5.22 -7.41 0.15
N PHE A 44 4.74 -6.66 -0.83
CA PHE A 44 5.20 -6.74 -2.21
C PHE A 44 4.94 -5.45 -2.97
N ILE A 45 5.75 -5.21 -4.00
CA ILE A 45 5.57 -4.10 -4.93
C ILE A 45 4.95 -4.63 -6.22
N ARG A 46 3.97 -3.90 -6.73
CA ARG A 46 3.41 -4.07 -8.08
C ARG A 46 3.92 -2.96 -8.97
N GLU A 47 4.37 -3.29 -10.18
CA GLU A 47 4.89 -2.30 -11.13
C GLU A 47 4.36 -2.52 -12.55
N TYR A 48 3.87 -1.44 -13.17
CA TYR A 48 3.38 -1.43 -14.54
C TYR A 48 3.60 -0.07 -15.20
N GLN A 49 4.33 -0.02 -16.32
CA GLN A 49 4.52 1.20 -17.13
C GLN A 49 4.91 2.44 -16.29
N GLY A 50 5.87 2.28 -15.37
CA GLY A 50 6.34 3.34 -14.48
C GLY A 50 5.46 3.62 -13.26
N GLN A 51 4.24 3.09 -13.19
CA GLN A 51 3.41 3.14 -11.99
C GLN A 51 3.81 2.05 -11.02
N ARG A 52 4.00 2.41 -9.74
CA ARG A 52 4.37 1.50 -8.67
C ARG A 52 3.39 1.57 -7.51
N MET A 53 3.10 0.41 -6.92
CA MET A 53 2.27 0.30 -5.74
C MET A 53 2.89 -0.66 -4.74
N LEU A 54 3.17 -0.17 -3.54
CA LEU A 54 3.52 -1.00 -2.39
C LEU A 54 2.23 -1.53 -1.75
N CYS A 55 2.13 -2.84 -1.66
CA CYS A 55 1.05 -3.54 -0.99
C CYS A 55 1.59 -4.20 0.27
N VAL A 56 1.00 -3.89 1.43
CA VAL A 56 1.36 -4.47 2.72
C VAL A 56 0.11 -5.05 3.36
N TYR A 57 0.15 -6.29 3.83
CA TYR A 57 -0.99 -6.98 4.42
C TYR A 57 -0.59 -7.65 5.73
N ASN A 58 -1.35 -7.44 6.78
CA ASN A 58 -1.28 -8.28 7.97
C ASN A 58 -2.28 -9.43 7.84
N LEU A 59 -1.77 -10.63 7.54
CA LEU A 59 -2.58 -11.85 7.44
C LEU A 59 -2.85 -12.47 8.81
N GLY A 60 -2.17 -11.98 9.84
CA GLY A 60 -2.27 -12.42 11.22
C GLY A 60 -3.54 -11.98 11.93
N ARG A 61 -3.87 -12.70 13.01
CA ARG A 61 -5.00 -12.39 13.91
C ARG A 61 -4.65 -11.39 15.00
N LYS A 62 -3.38 -10.99 15.09
CA LYS A 62 -2.84 -10.06 16.09
C LYS A 62 -2.32 -8.79 15.39
N PRO A 63 -2.23 -7.66 16.10
CA PRO A 63 -1.42 -6.54 15.65
C PRO A 63 0.03 -7.00 15.41
N GLY A 64 0.68 -6.43 14.41
CA GLY A 64 2.05 -6.74 14.04
C GLY A 64 2.77 -5.50 13.53
N PHE A 65 4.06 -5.65 13.28
CA PHE A 65 4.87 -4.60 12.66
C PHE A 65 5.87 -5.21 11.69
N THR A 66 6.32 -4.43 10.72
CA THR A 66 7.41 -4.83 9.84
C THR A 66 8.29 -3.65 9.47
N ARG A 67 9.54 -3.94 9.13
CA ARG A 67 10.49 -3.00 8.52
C ARG A 67 10.77 -3.50 7.12
N LEU A 68 10.51 -2.67 6.13
CA LEU A 68 10.72 -2.99 4.73
C LEU A 68 11.91 -2.21 4.20
N ASP A 69 12.88 -2.92 3.63
CA ASP A 69 13.94 -2.26 2.88
C ASP A 69 13.37 -1.70 1.58
N LEU A 70 13.33 -0.36 1.50
CA LEU A 70 12.86 0.41 0.36
C LEU A 70 13.94 1.38 -0.14
N SER A 71 15.20 1.13 0.20
CA SER A 71 16.33 2.03 -0.08
C SER A 71 16.49 2.38 -1.57
N GLU A 72 16.07 1.49 -2.49
CA GLU A 72 15.95 1.73 -3.94
C GLU A 72 15.08 2.95 -4.29
N PHE A 73 14.13 3.30 -3.42
CA PHE A 73 13.16 4.38 -3.59
C PHE A 73 13.45 5.57 -2.66
N ASN A 74 14.69 5.76 -2.24
CA ASN A 74 15.07 6.91 -1.41
C ASN A 74 14.61 8.23 -2.05
N GLY A 75 13.97 9.09 -1.25
CA GLY A 75 13.36 10.36 -1.66
C GLY A 75 11.96 10.23 -2.28
N TRP A 76 11.47 9.02 -2.55
CA TRP A 76 10.08 8.81 -2.98
C TRP A 76 9.13 8.94 -1.80
N HIS A 77 7.86 9.19 -2.07
CA HIS A 77 6.82 9.18 -1.04
C HIS A 77 5.70 8.19 -1.35
N LEU A 78 5.01 7.79 -0.28
CA LEU A 78 3.91 6.83 -0.32
C LEU A 78 2.58 7.57 -0.15
N ARG A 79 1.57 7.23 -0.94
CA ARG A 79 0.21 7.76 -0.78
C ARG A 79 -0.82 6.65 -0.71
N GLU A 80 -1.66 6.67 0.32
CA GLU A 80 -2.72 5.69 0.52
C GLU A 80 -3.87 5.89 -0.48
N THR A 81 -4.31 4.81 -1.14
CA THR A 81 -5.23 4.90 -2.28
C THR A 81 -6.68 5.28 -1.96
N ILE A 82 -7.15 5.07 -0.73
CA ILE A 82 -8.57 5.27 -0.35
C ILE A 82 -8.80 6.71 0.14
N SER A 83 -7.89 7.21 0.96
CA SER A 83 -7.95 8.49 1.68
C SER A 83 -7.01 9.55 1.12
N SER A 84 -6.11 9.16 0.21
CA SER A 84 -5.06 10.02 -0.36
C SER A 84 -4.09 10.59 0.68
N VAL A 85 -4.04 10.00 1.89
CA VAL A 85 -3.08 10.40 2.93
C VAL A 85 -1.66 10.11 2.47
N ARG A 86 -0.82 11.15 2.53
CA ARG A 86 0.62 11.05 2.27
C ARG A 86 1.33 10.53 3.51
N PHE A 87 2.16 9.52 3.32
CA PHE A 87 3.04 8.94 4.32
C PHE A 87 4.39 9.68 4.30
N PRO A 88 5.22 9.54 5.35
CA PRO A 88 6.60 10.01 5.34
C PRO A 88 7.38 9.56 4.10
N ASP A 89 8.39 10.35 3.76
CA ASP A 89 9.27 10.04 2.63
C ASP A 89 10.11 8.80 2.94
N ILE A 90 10.38 8.02 1.92
CA ILE A 90 11.27 6.87 2.00
C ILE A 90 12.69 7.41 2.12
N GLY A 91 13.36 7.06 3.22
CA GLY A 91 14.77 7.39 3.44
C GLY A 91 15.69 6.20 3.20
N GLU A 92 16.89 6.29 3.76
CA GLU A 92 17.90 5.22 3.72
C GLU A 92 17.62 4.08 4.70
N LEU A 93 16.87 4.36 5.77
CA LEU A 93 16.52 3.38 6.79
C LEU A 93 15.32 2.52 6.35
N PRO A 94 15.23 1.25 6.82
CA PRO A 94 14.06 0.42 6.58
C PRO A 94 12.76 1.10 7.00
N TYR A 95 11.79 1.12 6.10
CA TYR A 95 10.51 1.79 6.28
C TYR A 95 9.61 0.98 7.23
N PHE A 96 9.22 1.59 8.34
CA PHE A 96 8.48 0.91 9.41
C PHE A 96 6.96 1.01 9.23
N PHE A 97 6.28 -0.12 9.39
CA PHE A 97 4.81 -0.20 9.41
C PHE A 97 4.34 -0.84 10.72
N THR A 98 3.35 -0.23 11.35
CA THR A 98 2.52 -0.87 12.38
C THR A 98 1.16 -1.21 11.78
N MET A 99 0.67 -2.41 12.07
CA MET A 99 -0.51 -2.95 11.40
C MET A 99 -1.47 -3.60 12.39
N PRO A 100 -2.73 -3.14 12.48
CA PRO A 100 -3.79 -3.88 13.17
C PRO A 100 -3.99 -5.27 12.58
N ARG A 101 -4.73 -6.13 13.30
CA ARG A 101 -5.12 -7.45 12.77
C ARG A 101 -5.88 -7.31 11.45
N HIS A 102 -5.60 -8.16 10.47
CA HIS A 102 -6.29 -8.17 9.16
C HIS A 102 -6.35 -6.82 8.44
N SER A 103 -5.40 -5.93 8.70
CA SER A 103 -5.29 -4.65 7.99
C SER A 103 -4.44 -4.79 6.73
N TYR A 104 -4.52 -3.77 5.88
CA TYR A 104 -3.73 -3.68 4.67
C TYR A 104 -3.44 -2.22 4.34
N PHE A 105 -2.42 -2.01 3.52
CA PHE A 105 -2.15 -0.75 2.85
C PHE A 105 -1.95 -0.99 1.36
N TRP A 106 -2.62 -0.16 0.55
CA TRP A 106 -2.30 0.04 -0.86
C TRP A 106 -1.74 1.44 -0.99
N LEU A 107 -0.44 1.51 -1.27
CA LEU A 107 0.32 2.75 -1.28
C LEU A 107 0.87 2.95 -2.68
N ILE A 108 0.40 3.98 -3.37
CA ILE A 108 1.06 4.41 -4.61
C ILE A 108 2.42 4.97 -4.22
N MET A 109 3.46 4.54 -4.94
CA MET A 109 4.81 5.06 -4.79
C MET A 109 5.03 6.13 -5.84
N GLU A 110 5.38 7.33 -5.41
CA GLU A 110 5.59 8.47 -6.28
C GLU A 110 7.01 8.98 -6.16
N ALA A 111 7.63 9.21 -7.31
CA ALA A 111 8.95 9.83 -7.36
C ALA A 111 8.89 11.24 -6.76
N PRO A 112 9.99 11.73 -6.16
CA PRO A 112 10.07 13.12 -5.76
C PRO A 112 9.78 14.01 -6.96
N ASN A 113 8.97 15.05 -6.78
CA ASN A 113 8.79 16.06 -7.80
C ASN A 113 10.15 16.74 -7.99
N VAL A 114 10.79 16.49 -9.13
CA VAL A 114 11.96 17.26 -9.56
C VAL A 114 11.45 18.64 -9.93
N THR A 115 11.37 19.53 -8.95
CA THR A 115 11.29 20.97 -9.23
C THR A 115 12.60 21.36 -9.89
N ALA A 116 12.54 21.57 -11.21
CA ALA A 116 13.56 22.25 -11.99
C ALA A 116 13.65 23.72 -11.58
#